data_AF-A0A2N0V9D7-F1
#
_entry.id   AF-A0A2N0V9D7-F1
#
_cell.length_a   1.000
_cell.length_b   1.000
_cell.length_c   1.000
_cell.angle_alpha   90.00
_cell.angle_beta   90.00
_cell.angle_gamma   90.00
#
_symmetry.space_group_name_H-M   'P 1'
#
loop_
_entity.id
_entity.type
_entity.pdbx_description
1 polymer ?
#
loop_
_entity_poly.entity_id
_entity_poly.type
_entity_poly.pdbx_seq_one_letter_code
_entity_poly.pdbx_strand_id
1 'polypeptide(L)'
;MERRDFIRLSAAGAAISAIAPSLAQAAEAGKQPTPPGDVFYTKDAQGRWAGKAATHLPVIEVVKADDKTTVKITTPHEMKGYEHYIVKHILLDKDYKFLNERMFDPSKDPVAISEFSLAGYSGTVYALSLCNKHDLWLNSTEV
;
A
#
# COMPACT_ATOMS: atom_id res chain seq x y z
N MET A 1 53.18 -40.63 -16.23
CA MET A 1 52.28 -39.79 -15.42
C MET A 1 52.13 -38.46 -16.11
N GLU A 2 50.88 -38.10 -16.36
CA GLU A 2 50.39 -37.20 -17.39
C GLU A 2 50.90 -35.76 -17.28
N ARG A 3 51.47 -35.23 -18.37
CA ARG A 3 51.89 -33.82 -18.55
C ARG A 3 50.77 -32.95 -19.13
N ARG A 4 49.54 -33.17 -18.67
CA ARG A 4 48.34 -32.49 -19.16
C ARG A 4 47.43 -32.40 -17.94
N ASP A 5 47.20 -31.18 -17.45
CA ASP A 5 46.06 -30.77 -16.60
C ASP A 5 46.35 -29.54 -15.73
N PHE A 6 47.46 -28.82 -15.94
CA PHE A 6 47.74 -27.60 -15.16
C PHE A 6 47.78 -26.30 -15.99
N ILE A 7 47.08 -26.23 -17.12
CA ILE A 7 46.86 -24.95 -17.82
C ILE A 7 45.43 -24.92 -18.38
N ARG A 8 44.47 -24.64 -17.51
CA ARG A 8 43.14 -24.15 -17.93
C ARG A 8 42.55 -23.21 -16.87
N LEU A 9 43.15 -22.05 -16.67
CA LEU A 9 42.41 -20.91 -16.11
C LEU A 9 43.12 -19.57 -16.35
N SER A 10 43.28 -19.17 -17.61
CA SER A 10 43.75 -17.82 -17.94
C SER A 10 43.21 -17.36 -19.31
N ALA A 11 42.07 -16.68 -19.30
CA ALA A 11 41.61 -15.69 -20.29
C ALA A 11 40.19 -15.26 -19.88
N ALA A 12 40.03 -14.10 -19.26
CA ALA A 12 39.81 -12.80 -19.92
C ALA A 12 38.32 -12.55 -20.19
N GLY A 13 37.81 -11.43 -19.68
CA GLY A 13 36.54 -10.85 -20.11
C GLY A 13 35.69 -10.31 -18.98
N ALA A 14 36.01 -9.10 -18.51
CA ALA A 14 35.05 -8.30 -17.78
C ALA A 14 33.89 -7.95 -18.73
N ALA A 15 32.77 -8.65 -18.60
CA ALA A 15 31.49 -8.23 -19.18
C ALA A 15 30.66 -7.65 -18.03
N ILE A 16 30.80 -6.34 -17.80
CA ILE A 16 29.79 -5.57 -17.07
C ILE A 16 28.59 -5.47 -18.02
N SER A 17 27.76 -6.50 -18.05
CA SER A 17 26.43 -6.40 -18.62
C SER A 17 25.58 -5.60 -17.63
N ALA A 18 25.55 -4.28 -17.84
CA ALA A 18 24.57 -3.38 -17.22
C ALA A 18 23.17 -3.76 -17.73
N ILE A 19 22.57 -4.79 -17.14
CA ILE A 19 21.16 -5.10 -17.30
C ILE A 19 20.53 -5.00 -15.92
N ALA A 20 20.19 -3.77 -15.52
CA ALA A 20 19.08 -3.56 -14.59
C ALA A 20 18.57 -2.10 -14.61
N PRO A 21 17.89 -1.62 -15.67
CA PRO A 21 17.03 -0.44 -15.52
C PRO A 21 15.63 -0.78 -14.97
N SER A 22 15.20 -2.04 -14.98
CA SER A 22 13.82 -2.42 -14.61
C SER A 22 13.60 -2.63 -13.10
N LEU A 23 14.64 -2.97 -12.33
CA LEU A 23 14.53 -3.12 -10.87
C LEU A 23 14.51 -1.77 -10.13
N ALA A 24 15.03 -0.71 -10.74
CA ALA A 24 15.01 0.64 -10.17
C ALA A 24 13.64 1.33 -10.31
N GLN A 25 12.81 0.92 -11.27
CA GLN A 25 11.50 1.53 -11.51
C GLN A 25 10.40 1.02 -10.57
N ALA A 26 10.62 -0.09 -9.85
CA ALA A 26 9.68 -0.55 -8.81
C ALA A 26 9.85 0.21 -7.49
N ALA A 27 10.97 0.91 -7.28
CA ALA A 27 11.27 1.65 -6.05
C ALA A 27 10.71 3.09 -6.04
N GLU A 28 10.17 3.55 -7.17
CA GLU A 28 9.56 4.89 -7.35
C GLU A 28 8.03 4.87 -7.15
N ALA A 29 7.46 3.77 -6.59
CA ALA A 29 6.15 3.84 -5.95
C ALA A 29 6.26 4.67 -4.65
N GLY A 30 6.24 5.99 -4.85
CA GLY A 30 6.00 7.07 -3.89
C GLY A 30 6.58 6.89 -2.49
N LYS A 31 7.79 7.38 -2.25
CA LYS A 31 8.30 7.63 -0.89
C LYS A 31 7.22 8.33 -0.07
N GLN A 32 6.85 7.76 1.08
CA GLN A 32 5.83 8.33 1.95
C GLN A 32 6.19 9.78 2.36
N PRO A 33 5.21 10.69 2.50
CA PRO A 33 5.45 12.09 2.89
C PRO A 33 6.10 12.22 4.27
N THR A 34 5.92 11.20 5.12
CA THR A 34 6.52 11.06 6.44
C THR A 34 7.22 9.70 6.54
N PRO A 35 8.17 9.53 7.47
CA PRO A 35 8.67 8.20 7.79
C PRO A 35 7.50 7.23 8.13
N PRO A 36 7.56 5.97 7.66
CA PRO A 36 6.57 4.96 8.02
C PRO A 36 6.51 4.75 9.54
N GLY A 37 5.31 4.69 10.12
CA GLY A 37 5.09 4.47 11.55
C GLY A 37 5.05 5.73 12.43
N ASP A 38 5.31 6.92 11.85
CA ASP A 38 5.19 8.19 12.57
C ASP A 38 3.75 8.73 12.49
N VAL A 39 3.31 9.08 11.27
CA VAL A 39 1.95 9.56 10.98
C VAL A 39 1.11 8.47 10.31
N PHE A 40 1.72 7.73 9.38
CA PHE A 40 1.07 6.65 8.66
C PHE A 40 1.59 5.30 9.14
N TYR A 41 0.71 4.52 9.78
CA TYR A 41 0.99 3.15 10.18
C TYR A 41 0.79 2.22 9.00
N THR A 42 1.79 1.39 8.71
CA THR A 42 1.74 0.40 7.63
C THR A 42 1.85 -1.00 8.21
N LYS A 43 1.70 -2.02 7.34
CA LYS A 43 1.95 -3.41 7.72
C LYS A 43 3.33 -3.60 8.36
N ASP A 44 4.34 -2.97 7.77
CA ASP A 44 5.76 -3.17 8.12
C ASP A 44 6.26 -2.15 9.16
N ALA A 45 5.54 -1.03 9.34
CA ALA A 45 5.86 0.01 10.32
C ALA A 45 4.61 0.37 11.13
N GLN A 46 4.26 -0.49 12.09
CA GLN A 46 3.10 -0.31 12.96
C GLN A 46 3.37 0.59 14.16
N GLY A 47 4.64 0.97 14.39
CA GLY A 47 5.05 1.86 15.49
C GLY A 47 4.48 1.42 16.84
N ARG A 48 3.89 2.37 17.58
CA ARG A 48 3.25 2.14 18.89
C ARG A 48 2.05 1.19 18.86
N TRP A 49 1.52 0.86 17.67
CA TRP A 49 0.37 -0.02 17.46
C TRP A 49 0.76 -1.40 16.95
N ALA A 50 1.97 -1.87 17.29
CA ALA A 50 2.43 -3.22 16.96
C ALA A 50 1.39 -4.29 17.30
N GLY A 51 1.05 -5.12 16.31
CA GLY A 51 0.05 -6.19 16.41
C GLY A 51 -1.37 -5.78 16.03
N LYS A 52 -1.61 -4.53 15.60
CA LYS A 52 -2.94 -4.03 15.22
C LYS A 52 -3.22 -4.04 13.72
N ALA A 53 -2.22 -4.30 12.86
CA ALA A 53 -2.40 -4.27 11.41
C ALA A 53 -3.55 -5.16 10.91
N ALA A 54 -3.73 -6.34 11.49
CA ALA A 54 -4.77 -7.28 11.07
C ALA A 54 -6.20 -6.72 11.17
N THR A 55 -6.43 -5.70 12.01
CA THR A 55 -7.75 -5.10 12.24
C THR A 55 -7.85 -3.63 11.82
N HIS A 56 -6.75 -3.02 11.35
CA HIS A 56 -6.71 -1.59 11.05
C HIS A 56 -6.13 -1.26 9.69
N LEU A 57 -5.31 -2.13 9.12
CA LEU A 57 -4.79 -1.92 7.77
C LEU A 57 -5.96 -2.02 6.77
N PRO A 58 -6.23 -0.97 5.96
CA PRO A 58 -7.31 -1.03 5.00
C PRO A 58 -7.02 -2.09 3.93
N VAL A 59 -7.98 -2.96 3.67
CA VAL A 59 -7.97 -3.92 2.57
C VAL A 59 -8.54 -3.22 1.34
N ILE A 60 -7.82 -3.30 0.22
CA ILE A 60 -8.20 -2.65 -1.04
C ILE A 60 -8.56 -3.73 -2.06
N GLU A 61 -9.77 -3.65 -2.60
CA GLU A 61 -10.25 -4.46 -3.71
C GLU A 61 -10.46 -3.55 -4.92
N VAL A 62 -9.86 -3.89 -6.06
CA VAL A 62 -10.00 -3.13 -7.32
C VAL A 62 -10.85 -3.95 -8.28
N VAL A 63 -11.97 -3.39 -8.72
CA VAL A 63 -12.85 -3.99 -9.72
C VAL A 63 -12.83 -3.13 -10.97
N LYS A 64 -12.47 -3.74 -12.11
CA LYS A 64 -12.50 -3.10 -13.42
C LYS A 64 -13.64 -3.70 -14.24
N ALA A 65 -14.55 -2.87 -14.71
CA ALA A 65 -15.63 -3.25 -15.61
C ALA A 65 -15.78 -2.16 -16.67
N ASP A 66 -15.67 -2.53 -17.94
CA ASP A 66 -15.59 -1.60 -19.06
C ASP A 66 -14.52 -0.50 -18.83
N ASP A 67 -14.87 0.76 -19.04
CA ASP A 67 -14.01 1.93 -18.78
C ASP A 67 -14.10 2.45 -17.33
N LYS A 68 -14.68 1.65 -16.42
CA LYS A 68 -14.89 2.04 -15.02
C LYS A 68 -14.02 1.21 -14.08
N THR A 69 -13.21 1.91 -13.29
CA THR A 69 -12.49 1.31 -12.18
C THR A 69 -13.15 1.69 -10.86
N THR A 70 -13.45 0.70 -10.02
CA THR A 70 -14.01 0.89 -8.68
C THR A 70 -13.00 0.38 -7.65
N VAL A 71 -12.69 1.20 -6.66
CA VAL A 71 -11.85 0.86 -5.52
C VAL A 71 -12.74 0.70 -4.31
N LYS A 72 -12.81 -0.51 -3.77
CA LYS A 72 -13.49 -0.81 -2.52
C LYS A 72 -12.47 -0.91 -1.40
N ILE A 73 -12.70 -0.17 -0.32
CA ILE A 73 -11.85 -0.16 0.87
C ILE A 73 -12.65 -0.73 2.03
N THR A 74 -12.10 -1.75 2.68
CA THR A 74 -12.65 -2.36 3.90
C THR A 74 -11.63 -2.28 5.01
N THR A 75 -12.01 -1.78 6.18
CA THR A 75 -11.17 -1.91 7.38
C THR A 75 -11.79 -2.95 8.31
N PRO A 76 -11.10 -4.07 8.61
CA PRO A 76 -11.62 -5.16 9.45
C PRO A 76 -11.59 -4.78 10.95
N HIS A 77 -12.34 -3.74 11.30
CA HIS A 77 -12.41 -3.15 12.63
C HIS A 77 -13.85 -3.15 13.15
N GLU A 78 -14.02 -3.21 14.47
CA GLU A 78 -15.33 -3.05 15.11
C GLU A 78 -15.88 -1.62 14.95
N MET A 79 -17.20 -1.49 14.84
CA MET A 79 -17.89 -0.19 14.84
C MET A 79 -18.74 -0.07 16.11
N LYS A 80 -18.07 0.13 17.26
CA LYS A 80 -18.72 0.14 18.58
C LYS A 80 -19.18 1.56 18.96
N GLY A 81 -20.14 2.08 18.20
CA GLY A 81 -20.63 3.46 18.39
C GLY A 81 -19.47 4.46 18.43
N TYR A 82 -19.62 5.53 19.19
CA TYR A 82 -18.56 6.54 19.35
C TYR A 82 -17.43 6.11 20.32
N GLU A 83 -17.50 4.91 20.90
CA GLU A 83 -16.46 4.41 21.81
C GLU A 83 -15.19 4.00 21.06
N HIS A 84 -15.34 3.23 19.97
CA HIS A 84 -14.22 2.73 19.19
C HIS A 84 -14.68 2.36 17.78
N TYR A 85 -14.23 3.12 16.79
CA TYR A 85 -14.73 3.01 15.42
C TYR A 85 -13.75 3.60 14.40
N ILE A 86 -13.96 3.25 13.14
CA ILE A 86 -13.29 3.90 12.02
C ILE A 86 -14.04 5.18 11.68
N VAL A 87 -13.35 6.30 11.78
CA VAL A 87 -13.89 7.65 11.52
C VAL A 87 -14.13 7.85 10.03
N LYS A 88 -13.14 7.50 9.19
CA LYS A 88 -13.24 7.64 7.74
C LYS A 88 -12.23 6.79 6.98
N HIS A 89 -12.56 6.57 5.72
CA HIS A 89 -11.58 6.22 4.68
C HIS A 89 -11.26 7.44 3.81
N ILE A 90 -10.00 7.57 3.41
CA ILE A 90 -9.56 8.54 2.40
C ILE A 90 -8.82 7.79 1.30
N LEU A 91 -9.10 8.12 0.05
CA LEU A 91 -8.40 7.64 -1.12
C LEU A 91 -7.51 8.76 -1.67
N LEU A 92 -6.23 8.45 -1.89
CA LEU A 92 -5.23 9.37 -2.43
C LEU A 92 -4.60 8.81 -3.72
N ASP A 93 -4.12 9.71 -4.58
CA ASP A 93 -3.32 9.36 -5.76
C ASP A 93 -1.86 9.06 -5.41
N LYS A 94 -1.05 8.72 -6.43
CA LYS A 94 0.38 8.40 -6.28
C LYS A 94 1.22 9.52 -5.64
N ASP A 95 0.74 10.78 -5.69
CA ASP A 95 1.40 11.95 -5.13
C ASP A 95 0.82 12.29 -3.73
N TYR A 96 0.06 11.38 -3.13
CA TYR A 96 -0.68 11.58 -1.87
C TYR A 96 -1.70 12.72 -1.93
N LYS A 97 -2.16 13.11 -3.14
CA LYS A 97 -3.23 14.10 -3.30
C LYS A 97 -4.58 13.44 -3.11
N PHE A 98 -5.50 14.19 -2.53
CA PHE A 98 -6.85 13.75 -2.28
C PHE A 98 -7.60 13.37 -3.57
N LEU A 99 -8.18 12.16 -3.60
CA LEU A 99 -9.12 11.72 -4.64
C LEU A 99 -10.55 11.68 -4.12
N ASN A 100 -10.78 11.08 -2.95
CA ASN A 100 -12.11 10.93 -2.37
C ASN A 100 -12.05 10.58 -0.86
N GLU A 101 -13.17 10.69 -0.14
CA GLU A 101 -13.32 10.18 1.22
C GLU A 101 -14.74 9.72 1.54
N ARG A 102 -14.87 8.89 2.57
CA ARG A 102 -16.14 8.56 3.22
C ARG A 102 -15.98 8.70 4.72
N MET A 103 -16.80 9.53 5.33
CA MET A 103 -16.99 9.59 6.78
C MET A 103 -18.01 8.53 7.22
N PHE A 104 -17.76 7.88 8.35
CA PHE A 104 -18.68 6.91 8.94
C PHE A 104 -19.41 7.50 10.15
N ASP A 105 -20.68 7.18 10.27
CA ASP A 105 -21.49 7.40 11.46
C ASP A 105 -21.61 6.05 12.19
N PRO A 106 -20.89 5.82 13.29
CA PRO A 106 -20.89 4.52 13.95
C PRO A 106 -22.21 4.18 14.65
N SER A 107 -23.21 5.07 14.64
CA SER A 107 -24.58 4.74 15.03
C SER A 107 -25.41 4.14 13.89
N LYS A 108 -24.93 4.24 12.65
CA LYS A 108 -25.63 3.81 11.43
C LYS A 108 -24.83 2.82 10.58
N ASP A 109 -23.50 2.97 10.54
CA ASP A 109 -22.58 2.16 9.77
C ASP A 109 -22.02 1.03 10.66
N PRO A 110 -22.52 -0.21 10.53
CA PRO A 110 -22.05 -1.35 11.34
C PRO A 110 -20.67 -1.86 10.89
N VAL A 111 -20.20 -1.45 9.70
CA VAL A 111 -18.94 -1.86 9.10
C VAL A 111 -18.28 -0.70 8.35
N ALA A 112 -16.96 -0.63 8.40
CA ALA A 112 -16.18 0.37 7.67
C ALA A 112 -15.90 -0.10 6.24
N ILE A 113 -16.83 0.16 5.32
CA ILE A 113 -16.71 -0.14 3.89
C ILE A 113 -16.94 1.13 3.07
N SER A 114 -16.07 1.39 2.09
CA SER A 114 -16.23 2.48 1.12
C SER A 114 -16.04 1.96 -0.29
N GLU A 115 -16.75 2.54 -1.24
CA GLU A 115 -16.59 2.26 -2.67
C GLU A 115 -16.42 3.59 -3.40
N PHE A 116 -15.35 3.70 -4.18
CA PHE A 116 -15.01 4.90 -4.93
C PHE A 116 -14.83 4.54 -6.40
N SER A 117 -15.53 5.25 -7.29
CA SER A 117 -15.27 5.14 -8.73
C SER A 117 -14.12 6.07 -9.10
N LEU A 118 -13.15 5.55 -9.84
CA LEU A 118 -12.04 6.29 -10.40
C LEU A 118 -12.27 6.49 -11.90
N ALA A 119 -12.48 7.74 -12.31
CA ALA A 119 -12.78 8.10 -13.68
C ALA A 119 -11.50 8.09 -14.54
N GLY A 120 -11.10 6.91 -15.01
CA GLY A 120 -9.94 6.75 -15.92
C GLY A 120 -8.57 6.95 -15.27
N TYR A 121 -8.49 7.05 -13.94
CA TYR A 121 -7.21 7.05 -13.23
C TYR A 121 -6.55 5.67 -13.33
N SER A 122 -5.24 5.66 -13.58
CA SER A 122 -4.40 4.47 -13.49
C SER A 122 -3.08 4.81 -12.80
N GLY A 123 -2.56 3.85 -12.04
CA GLY A 123 -1.36 3.96 -11.23
C GLY A 123 -1.64 3.69 -9.76
N THR A 124 -0.65 3.94 -8.92
CA THR A 124 -0.74 3.70 -7.48
C THR A 124 -1.85 4.54 -6.87
N VAL A 125 -2.66 3.92 -6.02
CA VAL A 125 -3.54 4.61 -5.08
C VAL A 125 -3.19 4.22 -3.65
N TYR A 126 -3.41 5.16 -2.74
CA TYR A 126 -3.23 4.96 -1.31
C TYR A 126 -4.57 5.05 -0.61
N ALA A 127 -4.89 4.03 0.19
CA ALA A 127 -6.07 4.02 1.07
C ALA A 127 -5.63 4.31 2.50
N LEU A 128 -6.23 5.33 3.10
CA LEU A 128 -6.13 5.63 4.52
C LEU A 128 -7.36 5.16 5.27
N SER A 129 -7.16 4.60 6.46
CA SER A 129 -8.20 4.33 7.44
C SER A 129 -7.87 5.02 8.76
N LEU A 130 -8.77 5.87 9.25
CA LEU A 130 -8.60 6.58 10.51
C LEU A 130 -9.42 5.89 11.60
N CYS A 131 -8.76 5.28 12.58
CA CYS A 131 -9.41 4.85 13.81
C CYS A 131 -9.39 5.98 14.85
N ASN A 132 -10.49 6.16 15.59
CA ASN A 132 -10.56 7.20 16.62
C ASN A 132 -9.60 6.97 17.80
N LYS A 133 -9.06 5.75 17.96
CA LYS A 133 -8.13 5.38 19.04
C LYS A 133 -6.75 4.92 18.56
N HIS A 134 -6.65 4.45 17.32
CA HIS A 134 -5.45 3.80 16.80
C HIS A 134 -4.93 4.47 15.52
N ASP A 135 -5.25 5.75 15.35
CA ASP A 135 -4.66 6.66 14.36
C ASP A 135 -4.84 6.21 12.89
N LEU A 136 -3.94 6.66 12.00
CA LEU A 136 -4.03 6.55 10.54
C LEU A 136 -3.26 5.34 10.01
N TRP A 137 -3.97 4.45 9.33
CA TRP A 137 -3.41 3.27 8.69
C TRP A 137 -3.40 3.42 7.18
N LEU A 138 -2.28 3.09 6.55
CA LEU A 138 -2.05 3.29 5.13
C LEU A 138 -1.74 1.97 4.43
N ASN A 139 -2.46 1.70 3.35
CA ASN A 139 -2.16 0.64 2.41
C ASN A 139 -2.21 1.18 0.97
N SER A 140 -1.62 0.47 0.02
CA SER A 140 -1.59 0.89 -1.38
C SER A 140 -1.85 -0.27 -2.33
N THR A 141 -2.30 0.06 -3.54
CA THR A 141 -2.44 -0.89 -4.64
C THR A 141 -2.31 -0.17 -5.97
N GLU A 142 -2.09 -0.93 -7.04
CA GLU A 142 -2.11 -0.41 -8.41
C GLU A 142 -3.53 -0.50 -8.97
N VAL A 143 -3.92 0.56 -9.66
CA VAL A 143 -5.21 0.68 -10.33
C VAL A 143 -5.03 0.77 -11.84
#